data_AF-A0A7X6Q7Z3-F1
#
_entry.id   AF-A0A7X6Q7Z3-F1
#
_cell.length_a   1.000
_cell.length_b   1.000
_cell.length_c   1.000
_cell.angle_alpha   90.00
_cell.angle_beta   90.00
_cell.angle_gamma   90.00
#
_symmetry.space_group_name_H-M   'P 1'
#
loop_
_entity.id
_entity.type
_entity.pdbx_description
1 polymer ?
#
loop_
_entity_poly.entity_id
_entity_poly.type
_entity_poly.pdbx_seq_one_letter_code
_entity_poly.pdbx_strand_id
1 'polypeptide(L)'
;ITDKLNPVSIKMAKEQNLSLNSTKISGPCGRLLCCLSYEYDFYSEERQKLPQEGYRFRIDRESMKVVEVNVLTRKLILAGSEGNILSIPFSALEHVDGRNHWEVNQEYLNKIRSN
;
A
#
# COMPACT_ATOMS: atom_id res chain seq x y z
N ILE A 1 9.41 9.97 33.34
CA ILE A 1 9.10 9.69 31.92
C ILE A 1 9.11 8.18 31.79
N THR A 2 7.94 7.56 31.65
CA THR A 2 7.86 6.12 31.40
C THR A 2 7.46 5.96 29.95
N ASP A 3 8.43 5.93 29.04
CA ASP A 3 8.21 5.60 27.64
C ASP A 3 7.83 4.12 27.55
N LYS A 4 6.53 3.87 27.69
CA LYS A 4 5.96 2.52 27.62
C LYS A 4 5.84 2.17 26.14
N LEU A 5 6.82 1.45 25.61
CA LEU A 5 6.75 0.87 24.27
C LEU A 5 5.59 -0.13 24.23
N ASN A 6 4.68 0.08 23.27
CA ASN A 6 3.59 -0.82 23.00
C ASN A 6 4.14 -2.19 22.50
N PRO A 7 3.47 -3.30 22.85
CA PRO A 7 3.89 -4.61 22.40
C PRO A 7 3.78 -4.74 20.88
N VAL A 8 4.84 -5.28 20.27
CA VAL A 8 4.91 -5.56 18.84
C VAL A 8 4.28 -6.92 18.51
N SER A 9 3.63 -7.03 17.35
CA SER A 9 2.97 -8.27 16.91
C SER A 9 3.24 -8.60 15.44
N ILE A 10 3.12 -9.88 15.08
CA ILE A 10 3.26 -10.36 13.69
C ILE A 10 2.22 -9.71 12.76
N LYS A 11 1.04 -9.40 13.29
CA LYS A 11 -0.02 -8.70 12.55
C LYS A 11 0.47 -7.33 12.04
N MET A 12 1.25 -6.60 12.84
CA MET A 12 1.79 -5.28 12.47
C MET A 12 2.78 -5.39 11.32
N ALA A 13 3.65 -6.40 11.34
CA ALA A 13 4.56 -6.68 10.22
C ALA A 13 3.79 -6.99 8.92
N LYS A 14 2.70 -7.76 9.01
CA LYS A 14 1.85 -8.07 7.85
C LYS A 14 1.17 -6.82 7.28
N GLU A 15 0.63 -5.95 8.14
CA GLU A 15 -0.04 -4.71 7.71
C GLU A 15 0.92 -3.70 7.06
N GLN A 16 2.20 -3.75 7.45
CA GLN A 16 3.28 -2.95 6.85
C GLN A 16 3.92 -3.62 5.62
N ASN A 17 3.29 -4.68 5.06
CA ASN A 17 3.79 -5.44 3.91
C ASN A 17 5.20 -6.02 4.09
N LEU A 18 5.63 -6.27 5.33
CA LEU A 18 6.89 -6.93 5.60
C LEU A 18 6.72 -8.45 5.44
N SER A 19 7.66 -9.08 4.75
CA SER A 19 7.69 -10.54 4.64
C SER A 19 7.85 -11.17 6.03
N LEU A 20 7.10 -12.22 6.32
CA LEU A 20 7.14 -12.93 7.61
C LEU A 20 8.42 -13.76 7.84
N ASN A 21 9.48 -13.50 7.09
CA ASN A 21 10.79 -14.07 7.34
C ASN A 21 11.36 -13.47 8.63
N SER A 22 11.67 -14.32 9.62
CA SER A 22 12.19 -13.90 10.92
C SER A 22 13.39 -12.97 10.80
N THR A 23 14.29 -13.15 9.83
CA THR A 23 15.47 -12.27 9.71
C THR A 23 15.12 -10.84 9.28
N LYS A 24 13.99 -10.65 8.58
CA LYS A 24 13.55 -9.35 8.08
C LYS A 24 12.66 -8.58 9.08
N ILE A 25 12.04 -9.28 10.03
CA ILE A 25 11.13 -8.67 11.02
C ILE A 25 11.69 -8.67 12.45
N SER A 26 12.82 -9.34 12.67
CA SER A 26 13.51 -9.37 13.96
C SER A 26 14.65 -8.36 14.00
N GLY A 27 14.74 -7.63 15.11
CA GLY A 27 15.88 -6.77 15.40
C GLY A 27 17.09 -7.56 15.92
N PRO A 28 18.26 -6.91 16.03
CA PRO A 28 19.48 -7.53 16.55
C PRO A 28 19.34 -8.00 18.01
N CYS A 29 18.37 -7.48 18.75
CA CYS A 29 18.01 -7.93 20.09
C CYS A 29 17.24 -9.27 20.12
N GLY A 30 16.97 -9.90 18.97
CA GLY A 30 16.27 -11.18 18.85
C GLY A 30 14.74 -11.10 19.02
N ARG A 31 14.18 -9.89 19.18
CA ARG A 31 12.73 -9.64 19.23
C ARG A 31 12.25 -9.03 17.91
N LEU A 32 10.94 -8.93 17.72
CA LEU A 32 10.37 -8.18 16.59
C LEU A 32 10.84 -6.71 16.63
N LEU A 33 11.01 -6.10 15.45
CA LEU A 33 11.43 -4.71 15.31
C LEU A 33 10.50 -3.75 16.07
N CYS A 34 11.06 -2.89 16.92
CA CYS A 34 10.27 -1.92 17.71
C CYS A 34 9.58 -0.86 16.84
N CYS A 35 10.13 -0.56 15.66
CA CYS A 35 9.53 0.36 14.69
C CYS A 35 8.15 -0.12 14.21
N LEU A 36 7.88 -1.44 14.22
CA LEU A 36 6.58 -1.98 13.85
C LEU A 36 5.46 -1.36 14.68
N SER A 37 5.69 -1.14 15.98
CA SER A 37 4.69 -0.50 16.83
C SER A 37 4.65 1.00 16.69
N TYR A 38 5.80 1.63 16.45
CA TYR A 38 5.88 3.07 16.30
C TYR A 38 5.16 3.55 15.03
N GLU A 39 5.32 2.81 13.92
CA GLU A 39 4.80 3.18 12.61
C GLU A 39 3.35 2.71 12.38
N TYR A 40 2.82 1.84 13.24
CA TYR A 40 1.55 1.15 13.01
C TYR A 40 0.38 2.08 12.76
N ASP A 41 0.21 3.09 13.62
CA ASP A 41 -0.91 4.01 13.54
C ASP A 41 -0.87 4.80 12.23
N PHE A 42 0.32 5.25 11.83
CA PHE A 42 0.54 5.92 10.55
C PHE A 42 0.16 5.02 9.35
N TYR A 43 0.62 3.77 9.33
CA TYR A 43 0.26 2.83 8.27
C TYR A 43 -1.24 2.54 8.23
N SER A 44 -1.87 2.37 9.40
CA SER A 44 -3.30 2.10 9.53
C SER A 44 -4.14 3.26 9.00
N GLU A 45 -3.81 4.49 9.40
CA GLU A 45 -4.50 5.71 8.95
C GLU A 45 -4.34 5.96 7.46
N GLU A 46 -3.12 5.80 6.91
CA GLU A 46 -2.90 5.99 5.48
C GLU A 46 -3.58 4.89 4.65
N ARG A 47 -3.55 3.62 5.08
CA ARG A 47 -4.23 2.52 4.36
C ARG A 47 -5.75 2.72 4.28
N GLN A 48 -6.37 3.36 5.28
CA GLN A 48 -7.82 3.64 5.26
C GLN A 48 -8.21 4.65 4.17
N LYS A 49 -7.26 5.51 3.74
CA LYS A 49 -7.45 6.53 2.70
C LYS A 49 -7.04 6.05 1.32
N LEU A 50 -6.85 4.74 1.13
CA LEU A 50 -6.33 4.15 -0.10
C LEU A 50 -7.19 2.95 -0.53
N PRO A 51 -7.20 2.63 -1.84
CA PRO A 51 -7.79 1.40 -2.34
C PRO A 51 -7.09 0.19 -1.71
N GLN A 52 -7.88 -0.81 -1.30
CA GLN A 52 -7.34 -2.03 -0.72
C GLN A 52 -6.70 -2.93 -1.79
N GLU A 53 -5.77 -3.78 -1.35
CA GLU A 53 -5.25 -4.86 -2.18
C GLU A 53 -6.41 -5.72 -2.69
N GLY A 54 -6.42 -5.99 -3.99
CA GLY A 54 -7.51 -6.66 -4.68
C GLY A 54 -8.57 -5.75 -5.29
N TYR A 55 -8.58 -4.45 -4.98
CA TYR A 55 -9.38 -3.47 -5.73
C TYR A 55 -9.01 -3.50 -7.22
N ARG A 56 -9.98 -3.29 -8.10
CA ARG A 56 -9.78 -3.35 -9.55
C ARG A 56 -10.08 -1.99 -10.18
N PHE A 57 -9.08 -1.43 -10.84
CA PHE A 57 -9.23 -0.27 -11.69
C PHE A 57 -9.54 -0.70 -13.13
N ARG A 58 -10.35 0.09 -13.82
CA ARG A 58 -10.47 0.01 -15.27
C ARG A 58 -9.54 1.06 -15.85
N ILE A 59 -8.43 0.62 -16.43
CA ILE A 59 -7.46 1.50 -17.07
C ILE A 59 -7.50 1.18 -18.56
N ASP A 60 -7.84 2.18 -19.37
CA ASP A 60 -8.09 2.03 -20.80
C ASP A 60 -9.17 0.98 -21.10
N ARG A 61 -8.78 -0.19 -21.60
CA ARG A 61 -9.67 -1.33 -21.87
C ARG A 61 -9.34 -2.55 -21.01
N GLU A 62 -8.39 -2.41 -20.08
CA GLU A 62 -7.92 -3.49 -19.23
C GLU A 62 -8.40 -3.33 -17.78
N SER A 63 -8.68 -4.46 -17.12
CA SER A 63 -8.92 -4.49 -15.68
C SER A 63 -7.61 -4.77 -14.96
N MET A 64 -7.11 -3.78 -14.21
CA MET A 64 -5.90 -3.91 -13.42
C MET A 64 -6.23 -4.04 -11.93
N LYS A 65 -5.68 -5.07 -11.28
CA LYS A 65 -5.89 -5.36 -9.87
C LYS A 65 -4.76 -4.75 -9.03
N VAL A 66 -5.09 -4.10 -7.93
CA VAL A 66 -4.11 -3.70 -6.91
C VAL A 66 -3.48 -4.95 -6.31
N VAL A 67 -2.18 -5.12 -6.49
CA VAL A 67 -1.41 -6.24 -5.90
C VAL A 67 -0.55 -5.79 -4.73
N GLU A 68 -0.18 -4.51 -4.67
CA GLU A 68 0.60 -3.96 -3.56
C GLU A 68 0.24 -2.49 -3.32
N VAL A 69 0.13 -2.11 -2.05
CA VAL A 69 0.01 -0.72 -1.59
C VAL A 69 1.26 -0.38 -0.80
N ASN A 70 2.11 0.49 -1.34
CA ASN A 70 3.35 0.89 -0.68
C ASN A 70 3.21 2.31 -0.10
N VAL A 71 2.90 2.37 1.21
CA VAL A 71 2.65 3.64 1.93
C VAL A 71 3.91 4.53 1.95
N LEU A 72 5.10 3.95 2.15
CA LEU A 72 6.35 4.70 2.25
C LEU A 72 6.74 5.37 0.93
N THR A 73 6.70 4.62 -0.17
CA THR A 73 7.03 5.15 -1.51
C THR A 73 5.85 5.89 -2.16
N ARG A 74 4.68 5.87 -1.52
CA ARG A 74 3.42 6.48 -1.98
C ARG A 74 3.01 6.00 -3.38
N LYS A 75 3.09 4.69 -3.60
CA LYS A 75 2.79 4.03 -4.89
C LYS A 75 1.90 2.81 -4.72
N LEU A 76 1.06 2.58 -5.72
CA LEU A 76 0.32 1.34 -5.93
C LEU A 76 0.96 0.56 -7.06
N ILE A 77 1.07 -0.75 -6.88
CA ILE A 77 1.41 -1.67 -7.95
C ILE A 77 0.11 -2.34 -8.41
N LEU A 78 -0.18 -2.19 -9.69
CA LEU A 78 -1.32 -2.78 -10.37
C LEU A 78 -0.84 -3.90 -11.29
N ALA A 79 -1.54 -5.02 -11.30
CA ALA A 79 -1.30 -6.12 -12.22
C ALA A 79 -2.50 -6.29 -13.15
N GLY A 80 -2.24 -6.28 -14.46
CA GLY A 80 -3.22 -6.60 -15.49
C GLY A 80 -3.47 -8.10 -15.62
N SER A 81 -4.41 -8.46 -16.47
CA SER A 81 -4.75 -9.87 -16.72
C SER A 81 -3.69 -10.59 -17.56
N GLU A 82 -2.92 -9.84 -18.35
CA GLU A 82 -1.89 -10.40 -19.23
C GLU A 82 -0.50 -10.46 -18.57
N GLY A 83 -0.41 -10.19 -17.26
CA GLY A 83 0.84 -10.21 -16.50
C GLY A 83 1.65 -8.92 -16.58
N ASN A 84 1.16 -7.91 -17.28
CA ASN A 84 1.68 -6.55 -17.25
C ASN A 84 1.51 -5.92 -15.87
N ILE A 85 2.50 -5.11 -15.47
CA ILE A 85 2.53 -4.42 -14.18
C ILE A 85 2.59 -2.92 -14.44
N LEU A 86 1.77 -2.16 -13.71
CA LEU A 86 1.77 -0.70 -13.73
C LEU A 86 1.95 -0.15 -12.32
N SER A 87 2.98 0.67 -12.12
CA SER A 87 3.17 1.42 -10.88
C SER A 87 2.53 2.80 -11.05
N ILE A 88 1.62 3.18 -10.15
CA ILE A 88 1.01 4.52 -10.13
C ILE A 88 1.26 5.21 -8.78
N PRO A 89 1.54 6.52 -8.76
CA PRO A 89 1.65 7.27 -7.51
C PRO A 89 0.27 7.49 -6.87
N PHE A 90 0.21 7.68 -5.55
CA PHE A 90 -1.05 8.00 -4.86
C PHE A 90 -1.70 9.30 -5.37
N SER A 91 -0.90 10.25 -5.86
CA SER A 91 -1.40 11.49 -6.47
C SER A 91 -2.20 11.28 -7.77
N ALA A 92 -2.12 10.10 -8.37
CA ALA A 92 -2.91 9.75 -9.55
C ALA A 92 -4.29 9.18 -9.19
N LEU A 93 -4.60 9.00 -7.89
CA LEU A 93 -5.86 8.44 -7.43
C LEU A 93 -6.89 9.53 -7.14
N GLU A 94 -8.13 9.27 -7.53
CA GLU A 94 -9.29 10.08 -7.19
C GLU A 94 -10.35 9.20 -6.51
N HIS A 95 -10.84 9.66 -5.36
CA HIS A 95 -11.96 9.02 -4.68
C HIS A 95 -13.26 9.58 -5.24
N VAL A 96 -14.15 8.71 -5.72
CA VAL A 96 -15.44 9.12 -6.28
C VAL A 96 -16.49 9.09 -5.17
N ASP A 97 -16.94 10.27 -4.76
CA ASP A 97 -17.85 10.41 -3.62
C ASP A 97 -19.16 9.62 -3.79
N GLY A 98 -19.61 9.05 -2.67
CA GLY A 98 -20.87 8.30 -2.57
C GLY A 98 -20.75 6.77 -2.67
N ARG A 99 -19.58 6.23 -3.04
CA ARG A 99 -19.24 4.78 -2.99
C ARG A 99 -17.76 4.61 -2.63
N ASN A 100 -17.36 3.46 -2.07
CA ASN A 100 -15.93 3.11 -1.88
C ASN A 100 -15.30 2.76 -3.24
N HIS A 101 -15.26 3.74 -4.13
CA HIS A 101 -14.87 3.63 -5.54
C HIS A 101 -13.75 4.61 -5.82
N TRP A 102 -12.70 4.07 -6.41
CA TRP A 102 -11.47 4.75 -6.74
C TRP A 102 -11.28 4.74 -8.25
N GLU A 103 -10.85 5.89 -8.78
CA GLU A 103 -10.49 6.06 -10.19
C GLU A 103 -9.05 6.60 -10.31
N VAL A 104 -8.46 6.42 -11.48
CA VAL A 104 -7.17 7.00 -11.82
C VAL A 104 -7.45 8.28 -12.62
N ASN A 105 -6.82 9.39 -12.23
CA ASN A 105 -7.05 10.67 -12.86
C ASN A 105 -6.69 10.62 -14.37
N GLN A 106 -7.45 11.36 -15.18
CA GLN A 106 -7.30 11.31 -16.65
C GLN A 106 -5.98 11.96 -17.10
N GLU A 107 -5.47 12.94 -16.36
CA GLU A 107 -4.20 13.60 -16.67
C GLU A 107 -3.02 12.61 -16.63
N TYR A 108 -2.95 11.78 -15.58
CA TYR A 108 -1.92 10.75 -15.46
C TYR A 108 -2.06 9.69 -16.55
N LEU A 109 -3.28 9.26 -16.85
CA LEU A 109 -3.55 8.31 -17.93
C LEU A 109 -3.09 8.83 -19.29
N ASN A 110 -3.31 10.11 -19.58
CA ASN A 110 -2.83 10.73 -20.82
C ASN A 110 -1.31 10.82 -20.87
N LYS A 111 -0.66 11.11 -19.73
CA LYS A 111 0.80 11.17 -19.63
C LYS A 111 1.46 9.82 -19.91
N ILE A 112 0.92 8.73 -19.36
CA ILE A 112 1.48 7.38 -19.60
C ILE A 112 1.23 6.88 -21.03
N ARG A 113 0.16 7.34 -21.72
CA ARG A 113 -0.10 7.00 -23.13
C ARG A 113 0.79 7.76 -24.12
N SER A 114 1.35 8.90 -23.69
CA SER A 114 2.16 9.79 -24.55
C SER A 114 3.66 9.48 -24.50
N ASN A 115 4.07 8.51 -23.69
CA ASN A 115 5.42 7.97 -23.56
C ASN A 115 5.45 6.54 -24.10
#